data_AF-A0A7W1IK10-F1
#
_entry.id   AF-A0A7W1IK10-F1
#
_cell.length_a   1.000
_cell.length_b   1.000
_cell.length_c   1.000
_cell.angle_alpha   90.00
_cell.angle_beta   90.00
_cell.angle_gamma   90.00
#
_symmetry.space_group_name_H-M   'P 1'
#
loop_
_entity.id
_entity.type
_entity.pdbx_description
1 polymer ?
#
loop_
_entity_poly.entity_id
_entity_poly.type
_entity_poly.pdbx_seq_one_letter_code
_entity_poly.pdbx_strand_id
1 'polypeptide(L)'
;RNSITKWALGLYEPTDVRGGPFAIRRFYLLNNAATLPAGKKLGDTTFTIANKETINDRFWPSTRKWDWSDPANVAIDPQYNDQPYLRLAETYLLLAEAQMKQGNVTGAATNLNIIRARAGATPIAAAQVNLDFILEERSRELVTEEERRFTLLRTGTWFARTKLYNPLPGPTGVTSSIALRDTLFPVPQTVIDANLTKPFRQNPGY
;
A
#
# COMPACT_ATOMS: atom_id res chain seq x y z
N ARG A 1 0.91 -12.97 3.91
CA ARG A 1 0.61 -11.74 4.70
C ARG A 1 0.96 -10.54 3.84
N ASN A 2 0.09 -9.52 3.79
CA ASN A 2 0.35 -8.30 3.03
C ASN A 2 1.04 -7.26 3.94
N SER A 3 2.33 -7.05 3.69
CA SER A 3 3.18 -6.13 4.44
C SER A 3 3.04 -4.68 3.97
N ILE A 4 3.18 -3.73 4.88
CA ILE A 4 3.07 -2.29 4.62
C ILE A 4 4.47 -1.68 4.71
N THR A 5 4.88 -0.83 3.78
CA THR A 5 6.24 -0.25 3.83
C THR A 5 6.46 0.63 5.05
N LYS A 6 7.71 0.81 5.47
CA LYS A 6 8.04 1.67 6.63
C LYS A 6 7.53 3.09 6.44
N TRP A 7 7.66 3.62 5.23
CA TRP A 7 7.15 4.95 4.89
C TRP A 7 5.63 5.03 5.13
N ALA A 8 4.85 4.07 4.62
CA ALA A 8 3.41 4.09 4.78
C ALA A 8 2.96 3.91 6.24
N LEU A 9 3.71 3.13 7.04
CA LEU A 9 3.49 3.04 8.50
C LEU A 9 3.72 4.37 9.22
N GLY A 10 4.60 5.21 8.70
CA GLY A 10 4.89 6.55 9.24
C GLY A 10 3.83 7.60 8.92
N LEU A 11 2.85 7.31 8.05
CA LEU A 11 1.78 8.25 7.71
C LEU A 11 0.71 8.37 8.78
N TYR A 12 0.58 7.37 9.65
CA TYR A 12 -0.49 7.31 10.65
C TYR A 12 -0.12 8.11 11.89
N GLU A 13 -1.03 9.01 12.28
CA GLU A 13 -0.96 9.74 13.53
C GLU A 13 -1.28 8.81 14.71
N PRO A 14 -0.85 9.13 15.96
CA PRO A 14 -1.16 8.31 17.13
C PRO A 14 -2.67 8.09 17.36
N THR A 15 -3.52 9.05 16.97
CA THR A 15 -4.98 8.97 17.11
C THR A 15 -5.67 8.36 15.89
N ASP A 16 -4.93 8.09 14.80
CA ASP A 16 -5.48 7.49 13.58
C ASP A 16 -5.73 5.99 13.79
N VAL A 17 -7.00 5.62 13.90
CA VAL A 17 -7.41 4.23 14.19
C VAL A 17 -7.01 3.25 13.10
N ARG A 18 -6.76 3.72 11.86
CA ARG A 18 -6.31 2.89 10.73
C ARG A 18 -4.87 2.42 10.92
N GLY A 19 -4.07 3.18 11.67
CA GLY A 19 -2.71 2.81 12.07
C GLY A 19 -2.65 1.99 13.35
N GLY A 20 -3.78 1.85 14.04
CA GLY A 20 -3.89 1.22 15.35
C GLY A 20 -3.65 -0.30 15.34
N PRO A 21 -3.49 -0.90 16.52
CA PRO A 21 -3.12 -2.31 16.68
C PRO A 21 -4.18 -3.30 16.17
N PHE A 22 -5.44 -2.83 16.01
CA PHE A 22 -6.56 -3.61 15.47
C PHE A 22 -6.59 -3.65 13.94
N ALA A 23 -6.03 -2.64 13.27
CA ALA A 23 -5.93 -2.59 11.82
C ALA A 23 -4.58 -3.10 11.32
N ILE A 24 -3.49 -2.82 12.06
CA ILE A 24 -2.12 -3.22 11.71
C ILE A 24 -1.54 -4.09 12.82
N ARG A 25 -1.14 -5.31 12.46
CA ARG A 25 -0.42 -6.20 13.38
C ARG A 25 1.01 -5.70 13.53
N ARG A 26 1.37 -5.33 14.76
CA ARG A 26 2.74 -4.95 15.16
C ARG A 26 3.32 -5.84 16.27
N PHE A 27 2.48 -6.68 16.85
CA PHE A 27 2.80 -7.59 17.94
C PHE A 27 2.65 -9.03 17.47
N TYR A 28 3.60 -9.87 17.83
CA TYR A 28 3.63 -11.28 17.47
C TYR A 28 3.92 -12.13 18.70
N LEU A 29 3.12 -13.19 18.88
CA LEU A 29 3.36 -14.19 19.92
C LEU A 29 4.45 -15.15 19.46
N LEU A 30 5.45 -15.36 20.31
CA LEU A 30 6.49 -16.35 20.08
C LEU A 30 5.99 -17.70 20.57
N ASN A 31 5.45 -18.50 19.64
CA ASN A 31 4.79 -19.78 19.92
C ASN A 31 5.58 -21.01 19.44
N ASN A 32 6.78 -20.83 18.90
CA ASN A 32 7.65 -21.92 18.46
C ASN A 32 9.00 -21.86 19.18
N ALA A 33 9.25 -22.81 20.07
CA ALA A 33 10.48 -22.91 20.86
C ALA A 33 11.74 -23.07 19.99
N ALA A 34 11.62 -23.71 18.81
CA ALA A 34 12.76 -23.97 17.93
C ALA A 34 13.26 -22.71 17.19
N THR A 35 12.44 -21.66 17.12
CA THR A 35 12.76 -20.42 16.39
C THR A 35 12.74 -19.19 17.30
N LEU A 36 12.95 -19.36 18.60
CA LEU A 36 12.97 -18.25 19.54
C LEU A 36 14.19 -17.33 19.29
N PRO A 37 13.99 -16.01 19.19
CA PRO A 37 15.09 -15.06 19.23
C PRO A 37 15.90 -15.18 20.53
N ALA A 38 17.20 -14.88 20.47
CA ALA A 38 18.07 -14.91 21.64
C ALA A 38 17.50 -14.07 22.80
N GLY A 39 17.43 -14.67 23.99
CA GLY A 39 16.91 -14.01 25.19
C GLY A 39 15.38 -13.93 25.30
N LYS A 40 14.62 -14.53 24.36
CA LYS A 40 13.15 -14.64 24.44
C LYS A 40 12.72 -16.03 24.87
N LYS A 41 11.60 -16.08 25.60
CA LYS A 41 10.95 -17.32 26.05
C LYS A 41 9.70 -17.61 25.22
N LEU A 42 9.29 -18.88 25.22
CA LEU A 42 8.01 -19.27 24.64
C LEU A 42 6.88 -18.51 25.37
N GLY A 43 5.96 -17.94 24.60
CA GLY A 43 4.88 -17.10 25.13
C GLY A 43 5.22 -15.61 25.23
N ASP A 44 6.49 -15.23 25.04
CA ASP A 44 6.84 -13.81 24.96
C ASP A 44 6.19 -13.17 23.71
N THR A 45 5.82 -11.90 23.82
CA THR A 45 5.44 -11.09 22.67
C THR A 45 6.66 -10.33 22.14
N THR A 46 6.87 -10.35 20.83
CA THR A 46 7.78 -9.43 20.16
C THR A 46 7.01 -8.28 19.52
N PHE A 47 7.57 -7.08 19.60
CA PHE A 47 7.05 -5.89 18.93
C PHE A 47 8.05 -5.45 17.88
N THR A 48 7.59 -5.32 16.65
CA THR A 48 8.42 -4.74 15.61
C THR A 48 8.23 -3.24 15.65
N ILE A 49 9.23 -2.55 16.19
CA ILE A 49 9.36 -1.12 15.98
C ILE A 49 9.78 -0.95 14.52
N ALA A 50 9.02 -0.19 13.74
CA ALA A 50 9.26 0.05 12.32
C ALA A 50 10.50 0.96 12.10
N ASN A 51 11.59 0.74 12.83
CA ASN A 51 12.82 1.52 12.77
C ASN A 51 13.65 1.20 11.53
N LYS A 52 13.60 -0.05 11.04
CA LYS A 52 14.30 -0.47 9.83
C LYS A 52 13.48 -1.51 9.07
N GLU A 53 13.10 -1.17 7.85
CA GLU A 53 12.47 -2.12 6.94
C GLU A 53 13.47 -3.18 6.51
N THR A 54 13.10 -4.45 6.74
CA THR A 54 13.92 -5.60 6.37
C THR A 54 13.09 -6.51 5.48
N ILE A 55 13.61 -6.82 4.29
CA ILE A 55 12.95 -7.71 3.35
C ILE A 55 12.88 -9.12 3.96
N ASN A 56 11.76 -9.81 3.78
CA ASN A 56 11.49 -11.15 4.31
C ASN A 56 11.45 -11.26 5.84
N ASP A 57 11.26 -10.15 6.56
CA ASP A 57 11.02 -10.19 8.01
C ASP A 57 9.59 -10.66 8.32
N ARG A 58 9.49 -11.85 8.94
CA ARG A 58 8.21 -12.48 9.34
C ARG A 58 7.49 -11.72 10.46
N PHE A 59 8.21 -10.88 11.19
CA PHE A 59 7.68 -10.01 12.23
C PHE A 59 7.42 -8.60 11.73
N TRP A 60 7.59 -8.30 10.43
CA TRP A 60 7.29 -6.99 9.89
C TRP A 60 5.80 -6.64 10.01
N PRO A 61 5.41 -5.38 10.26
CA PRO A 61 4.00 -5.02 10.37
C PRO A 61 3.18 -5.35 9.11
N SER A 62 2.01 -5.93 9.32
CA SER A 62 1.10 -6.36 8.25
C SER A 62 -0.34 -5.99 8.57
N THR A 63 -1.16 -5.81 7.54
CA THR A 63 -2.59 -5.55 7.72
C THR A 63 -3.28 -6.75 8.37
N ARG A 64 -4.19 -6.48 9.32
CA ARG A 64 -5.06 -7.49 9.93
C ARG A 64 -6.33 -7.75 9.13
N LYS A 65 -6.60 -6.95 8.09
CA LYS A 65 -7.83 -7.03 7.30
C LYS A 65 -8.07 -8.42 6.69
N TRP A 66 -6.98 -9.11 6.36
CA TRP A 66 -6.97 -10.43 5.74
C TRP A 66 -6.47 -11.51 6.71
N ASP A 67 -6.56 -11.27 8.02
CA ASP A 67 -6.26 -12.30 9.00
C ASP A 67 -7.37 -13.36 8.96
N TRP A 68 -7.10 -14.44 8.23
CA TRP A 68 -7.92 -15.63 8.20
C TRP A 68 -7.04 -16.87 8.23
N SER A 69 -7.53 -17.93 8.86
CA SER A 69 -6.91 -19.24 8.85
C SER A 69 -7.98 -20.27 9.19
N ASP A 70 -7.92 -21.45 8.57
CA ASP A 70 -8.77 -22.58 8.94
C ASP A 70 -8.34 -23.11 10.32
N PRO A 71 -9.22 -23.11 11.35
CA PRO A 71 -8.90 -23.65 12.66
C PRO A 71 -8.49 -25.12 12.64
N ALA A 72 -8.99 -25.91 11.67
CA ALA A 72 -8.66 -27.32 11.52
C ALA A 72 -7.31 -27.53 10.82
N ASN A 73 -6.89 -26.60 9.96
CA ASN A 73 -5.61 -26.67 9.27
C ASN A 73 -5.06 -25.29 8.93
N VAL A 74 -4.26 -24.73 9.83
CA VAL A 74 -3.69 -23.38 9.67
C VAL A 74 -2.66 -23.24 8.52
N ALA A 75 -2.29 -24.34 7.86
CA ALA A 75 -1.33 -24.36 6.78
C ALA A 75 -1.94 -24.21 5.37
N ILE A 76 -3.28 -24.15 5.26
CA ILE A 76 -3.94 -23.98 3.97
C ILE A 76 -4.00 -22.50 3.55
N ASP A 77 -3.96 -22.27 2.23
CA ASP A 77 -3.97 -20.93 1.63
C ASP A 77 -5.33 -20.26 1.36
N PRO A 78 -6.50 -20.94 1.25
CA PRO A 78 -7.75 -20.24 0.92
C PRO A 78 -8.09 -19.18 1.97
N GLN A 79 -8.86 -18.16 1.60
CA GLN A 79 -9.56 -17.30 2.54
C GLN A 79 -10.98 -17.09 2.05
N TYR A 80 -11.92 -16.89 2.98
CA TYR A 80 -13.34 -16.64 2.68
C TYR A 80 -13.82 -15.28 3.20
N ASN A 81 -12.89 -14.36 3.45
CA ASN A 81 -13.24 -13.00 3.85
C ASN A 81 -13.82 -12.23 2.66
N ASP A 82 -14.88 -11.47 2.91
CA ASP A 82 -15.43 -10.54 1.92
C ASP A 82 -14.39 -9.48 1.55
N GLN A 83 -14.21 -9.27 0.25
CA GLN A 83 -13.33 -8.24 -0.29
C GLN A 83 -14.16 -7.06 -0.80
N PRO A 84 -14.12 -5.89 -0.14
CA PRO A 84 -14.75 -4.70 -0.67
C PRO A 84 -14.03 -4.25 -1.94
N TYR A 85 -14.74 -4.26 -3.07
CA TYR A 85 -14.19 -3.78 -4.35
C TYR A 85 -14.38 -2.28 -4.54
N LEU A 86 -15.48 -1.72 -4.00
CA LEU A 86 -15.79 -0.30 -4.02
C LEU A 86 -16.28 0.12 -2.65
N ARG A 87 -15.86 1.30 -2.20
CA ARG A 87 -16.29 1.88 -0.92
C ARG A 87 -16.42 3.39 -1.02
N LEU A 88 -17.39 3.93 -0.28
CA LEU A 88 -17.68 5.37 -0.26
C LEU A 88 -16.44 6.24 0.05
N ALA A 89 -15.53 5.76 0.91
CA ALA A 89 -14.29 6.48 1.21
C ALA A 89 -13.42 6.71 -0.05
N GLU A 90 -13.36 5.75 -0.97
CA GLU A 90 -12.67 5.95 -2.25
C GLU A 90 -13.36 7.02 -3.11
N THR A 91 -14.69 7.04 -3.13
CA THR A 91 -15.45 8.07 -3.85
C THR A 91 -15.12 9.47 -3.35
N TYR A 92 -15.01 9.67 -2.03
CA TYR A 92 -14.55 10.95 -1.45
C TYR A 92 -13.12 11.31 -1.87
N LEU A 93 -12.21 10.32 -1.93
CA LEU A 93 -10.82 10.54 -2.38
C LEU A 93 -10.75 10.93 -3.86
N LEU A 94 -11.54 10.29 -4.72
CA LEU A 94 -11.63 10.64 -6.14
C LEU A 94 -12.25 12.03 -6.34
N LEU A 95 -13.30 12.35 -5.58
CA LEU A 95 -13.93 13.67 -5.61
C LEU A 95 -12.95 14.77 -5.17
N ALA A 96 -12.21 14.55 -4.09
CA ALA A 96 -11.20 15.49 -3.61
C ALA A 96 -10.08 15.70 -4.65
N GLU A 97 -9.64 14.64 -5.34
CA GLU A 97 -8.66 14.76 -6.42
C GLU A 97 -9.20 15.57 -7.61
N ALA A 98 -10.45 15.32 -8.03
CA ALA A 98 -11.09 16.06 -9.10
C ALA A 98 -11.25 17.55 -8.74
N GLN A 99 -11.71 17.85 -7.53
CA GLN A 99 -11.86 19.22 -7.04
C GLN A 99 -10.53 19.95 -6.94
N MET A 100 -9.46 19.29 -6.46
CA MET A 100 -8.11 19.84 -6.48
C MET A 100 -7.69 20.22 -7.90
N LYS A 101 -7.93 19.35 -8.89
CA LYS A 101 -7.62 19.63 -10.31
C LYS A 101 -8.43 20.78 -10.90
N GLN A 102 -9.63 21.05 -10.37
CA GLN A 102 -10.46 22.19 -10.73
C GLN A 102 -10.06 23.50 -10.01
N GLY A 103 -9.06 23.46 -9.11
CA GLY A 103 -8.68 24.58 -8.26
C GLY A 103 -9.59 24.77 -7.03
N ASN A 104 -10.58 23.90 -6.83
CA ASN A 104 -11.46 23.91 -5.66
C ASN A 104 -10.83 23.17 -4.46
N VAL A 105 -9.75 23.74 -3.93
CA VAL A 105 -9.01 23.15 -2.79
C VAL A 105 -9.82 23.15 -1.49
N THR A 106 -10.75 24.10 -1.31
CA THR A 106 -11.65 24.15 -0.15
C THR A 106 -12.63 22.97 -0.15
N GLY A 107 -13.23 22.66 -1.31
CA GLY A 107 -14.09 21.49 -1.47
C GLY A 107 -13.32 20.19 -1.27
N ALA A 108 -12.10 20.10 -1.81
CA ALA A 108 -11.24 18.93 -1.65
C ALA A 108 -10.88 18.69 -0.17
N ALA A 109 -10.47 19.72 0.56
CA ALA A 109 -10.19 19.62 2.00
C ALA A 109 -11.42 19.18 2.79
N THR A 110 -12.60 19.70 2.45
CA THR A 110 -13.87 19.29 3.08
C THR A 110 -14.09 17.78 2.93
N ASN A 111 -13.94 17.25 1.72
CA ASN A 111 -14.12 15.81 1.44
C ASN A 111 -13.05 14.93 2.10
N LEU A 112 -11.79 15.38 2.12
CA LEU A 112 -10.71 14.67 2.82
C LEU A 112 -10.95 14.62 4.33
N ASN A 113 -11.46 15.72 4.91
CA ASN A 113 -11.73 15.81 6.34
C ASN A 113 -12.86 14.90 6.80
N ILE A 114 -13.81 14.51 5.94
CA ILE A 114 -14.81 13.47 6.27
C ILE A 114 -14.12 12.14 6.61
N ILE A 115 -13.14 11.73 5.80
CA ILE A 115 -12.39 10.48 5.99
C ILE A 115 -11.51 10.58 7.23
N ARG A 116 -10.79 11.70 7.37
CA ARG A 116 -9.85 11.95 8.47
C ARG A 116 -10.56 12.03 9.82
N ALA A 117 -11.70 12.72 9.89
CA ALA A 117 -12.52 12.79 11.10
C ALA A 117 -13.00 11.40 11.54
N ARG A 118 -13.50 10.57 10.61
CA ARG A 118 -13.90 9.20 10.92
C ARG A 118 -12.74 8.35 11.42
N ALA A 119 -11.54 8.59 10.90
CA ALA A 119 -10.33 7.88 11.32
C ALA A 119 -9.71 8.42 12.63
N GLY A 120 -10.17 9.55 13.17
CA GLY A 120 -9.52 10.21 14.31
C GLY A 120 -8.20 10.92 13.95
N ALA A 121 -7.97 11.19 12.65
CA ALA A 121 -6.81 11.92 12.17
C ALA A 121 -7.07 13.44 12.16
N THR A 122 -6.01 14.23 12.33
CA THR A 122 -6.07 15.69 12.41
C THR A 122 -6.67 16.30 11.13
N PRO A 123 -7.68 17.19 11.18
CA PRO A 123 -8.19 17.81 9.97
C PRO A 123 -7.13 18.65 9.26
N ILE A 124 -7.26 18.79 7.94
CA ILE A 124 -6.38 19.64 7.13
C ILE A 124 -7.04 20.93 6.69
N ALA A 125 -6.22 21.94 6.44
CA ALA A 125 -6.61 23.17 5.75
C ALA A 125 -6.54 23.01 4.22
N ALA A 126 -7.28 23.85 3.51
CA ALA A 126 -7.27 23.90 2.03
C ALA A 126 -5.86 24.08 1.45
N ALA A 127 -4.98 24.85 2.11
CA ALA A 127 -3.61 25.09 1.67
C ALA A 127 -2.73 23.83 1.68
N GLN A 128 -3.13 22.77 2.40
CA GLN A 128 -2.40 21.50 2.43
C GLN A 128 -2.82 20.54 1.30
N VAL A 129 -3.89 20.86 0.57
CA VAL A 129 -4.39 20.00 -0.50
C VAL A 129 -3.45 20.08 -1.70
N ASN A 130 -2.78 18.97 -1.96
CA ASN A 130 -2.03 18.73 -3.18
C ASN A 130 -2.08 17.22 -3.52
N LEU A 131 -1.56 16.86 -4.69
CA LEU A 131 -1.61 15.49 -5.17
C LEU A 131 -0.90 14.51 -4.23
N ASP A 132 0.24 14.89 -3.66
CA ASP A 132 0.98 14.03 -2.74
C ASP A 132 0.18 13.76 -1.46
N PHE A 133 -0.46 14.78 -0.89
CA PHE A 133 -1.34 14.61 0.26
C PHE A 133 -2.49 13.65 -0.04
N ILE A 134 -3.14 13.81 -1.20
CA ILE A 134 -4.24 12.92 -1.60
C ILE A 134 -3.73 11.48 -1.77
N LEU A 135 -2.58 11.29 -2.41
CA LEU A 135 -1.97 9.97 -2.57
C LEU A 135 -1.57 9.34 -1.24
N GLU A 136 -1.12 10.13 -0.26
CA GLU A 136 -0.84 9.67 1.10
C GLU A 136 -2.12 9.28 1.85
N GLU A 137 -3.18 10.08 1.74
CA GLU A 137 -4.48 9.76 2.33
C GLU A 137 -5.07 8.48 1.72
N ARG A 138 -4.94 8.31 0.39
CA ARG A 138 -5.29 7.04 -0.29
C ARG A 138 -4.47 5.86 0.26
N SER A 139 -3.18 6.06 0.55
CA SER A 139 -2.33 5.01 1.12
C SER A 139 -2.72 4.61 2.54
N ARG A 140 -3.24 5.54 3.34
CA ARG A 140 -3.77 5.28 4.69
C ARG A 140 -5.13 4.59 4.65
N GLU A 141 -6.01 5.05 3.75
CA GLU A 141 -7.40 4.62 3.71
C GLU A 141 -7.63 3.30 2.97
N LEU A 142 -6.91 3.07 1.88
CA LEU A 142 -7.15 1.96 0.94
C LEU A 142 -5.99 0.96 0.91
N VAL A 143 -5.30 0.80 2.05
CA VAL A 143 -4.20 -0.14 2.16
C VAL A 143 -4.67 -1.54 1.76
N THR A 144 -4.02 -2.14 0.77
CA THR A 144 -4.38 -3.44 0.16
C THR A 144 -5.74 -3.53 -0.57
N GLU A 145 -6.45 -2.42 -0.73
CA GLU A 145 -7.74 -2.35 -1.44
C GLU A 145 -7.66 -1.54 -2.73
N GLU A 146 -6.73 -0.59 -2.80
CA GLU A 146 -6.49 0.18 -4.00
C GLU A 146 -5.59 -0.58 -4.99
N GLU A 147 -5.96 -0.53 -6.27
CA GLU A 147 -5.05 -0.82 -7.37
C GLU A 147 -3.98 0.27 -7.51
N ARG A 148 -3.05 0.29 -6.56
CA ARG A 148 -2.13 1.42 -6.32
C ARG A 148 -1.28 1.73 -7.53
N ARG A 149 -0.86 0.70 -8.27
CA ARG A 149 -0.08 0.87 -9.50
C ARG A 149 -0.84 1.71 -10.53
N PHE A 150 -2.12 1.42 -10.79
CA PHE A 150 -2.92 2.17 -11.76
C PHE A 150 -3.16 3.60 -11.32
N THR A 151 -3.43 3.84 -10.03
CA THR A 151 -3.53 5.20 -9.50
C THR A 151 -2.24 5.97 -9.73
N LEU A 152 -1.09 5.40 -9.38
CA LEU A 152 0.19 6.09 -9.54
C LEU A 152 0.56 6.30 -11.03
N LEU A 153 0.16 5.40 -11.92
CA LEU A 153 0.35 5.55 -13.37
C LEU A 153 -0.51 6.70 -13.90
N ARG A 154 -1.81 6.75 -13.59
CA ARG A 154 -2.70 7.83 -14.08
C ARG A 154 -2.34 9.21 -13.51
N THR A 155 -1.68 9.26 -12.35
CA THR A 155 -1.20 10.50 -11.75
C THR A 155 0.23 10.85 -12.18
N GLY A 156 0.90 10.01 -12.97
CA GLY A 156 2.27 10.23 -13.44
C GLY A 156 3.34 10.12 -12.35
N THR A 157 3.01 9.55 -11.19
CA THR A 157 3.89 9.51 -10.01
C THR A 157 4.48 8.12 -9.72
N TRP A 158 4.11 7.09 -10.50
CA TRP A 158 4.53 5.70 -10.29
C TRP A 158 6.04 5.53 -10.15
N PHE A 159 6.82 6.00 -11.13
CA PHE A 159 8.27 5.78 -11.12
C PHE A 159 8.94 6.45 -9.91
N ALA A 160 8.69 7.76 -9.71
CA ALA A 160 9.28 8.53 -8.64
C ALA A 160 8.91 7.98 -7.25
N ARG A 161 7.63 7.69 -7.00
CA ARG A 161 7.16 7.21 -5.69
C ARG A 161 7.57 5.76 -5.43
N THR A 162 7.61 4.91 -6.45
CA THR A 162 8.09 3.54 -6.29
C THR A 162 9.59 3.52 -5.95
N LYS A 163 10.39 4.36 -6.62
CA LYS A 163 11.80 4.54 -6.28
C LYS A 163 12.00 5.08 -4.87
N LEU A 164 11.14 5.98 -4.41
CA LEU A 164 11.31 6.63 -3.11
C LEU A 164 10.87 5.75 -1.92
N TYR A 165 9.78 5.01 -2.07
CA TYR A 165 9.09 4.39 -0.92
C TYR A 165 9.05 2.86 -0.92
N ASN A 166 9.48 2.20 -1.99
CA ASN A 166 9.53 0.73 -2.04
C ASN A 166 10.97 0.25 -1.79
N PRO A 167 11.24 -0.55 -0.73
CA PRO A 167 12.58 -1.00 -0.41
C PRO A 167 13.18 -1.96 -1.45
N LEU A 168 12.38 -2.58 -2.33
CA LEU A 168 12.85 -3.55 -3.33
C LEU A 168 13.51 -2.89 -4.56
N PRO A 169 12.86 -1.95 -5.28
CA PRO A 169 13.46 -1.20 -6.38
C PRO A 169 14.02 0.18 -5.96
N GLY A 170 13.87 0.56 -4.68
CA GLY A 170 14.30 1.84 -4.11
C GLY A 170 15.75 1.86 -3.61
N PRO A 171 16.14 2.81 -2.73
CA PRO A 171 17.55 3.09 -2.43
C PRO A 171 18.27 1.93 -1.73
N THR A 172 17.50 1.04 -1.10
CA THR A 172 17.99 -0.12 -0.34
C THR A 172 17.75 -1.45 -1.09
N GLY A 173 17.43 -1.40 -2.38
CA GLY A 173 16.94 -2.52 -3.19
C GLY A 173 17.90 -3.67 -3.40
N VAL A 174 17.39 -4.90 -3.22
CA VAL A 174 18.09 -6.19 -3.43
C VAL A 174 17.87 -6.74 -4.85
N THR A 175 16.91 -6.18 -5.61
CA THR A 175 16.55 -6.64 -6.97
C THR A 175 16.62 -5.51 -8.00
N SER A 176 16.81 -5.88 -9.28
CA SER A 176 16.97 -4.99 -10.43
C SER A 176 16.04 -3.76 -10.41
N SER A 177 16.66 -2.60 -10.57
CA SER A 177 16.06 -1.28 -10.62
C SER A 177 14.96 -1.18 -11.69
N ILE A 178 13.75 -0.78 -11.30
CA ILE A 178 12.72 -0.30 -12.24
C ILE A 178 13.26 0.85 -13.09
N ALA A 179 12.78 0.96 -14.33
CA ALA A 179 13.07 2.01 -15.29
C ALA A 179 11.76 2.72 -15.72
N LEU A 180 11.88 3.89 -16.36
CA LEU A 180 10.72 4.62 -16.87
C LEU A 180 9.90 3.83 -17.90
N ARG A 181 10.55 2.96 -18.68
CA ARG A 181 9.87 2.04 -19.62
C ARG A 181 8.83 1.15 -18.94
N ASP A 182 9.06 0.79 -17.67
CA ASP A 182 8.21 -0.14 -16.91
C ASP A 182 6.88 0.49 -16.47
N THR A 183 6.59 1.73 -16.89
CA THR A 183 5.26 2.33 -16.83
C THR A 183 4.26 1.60 -17.72
N LEU A 184 4.72 1.02 -18.83
CA LEU A 184 3.95 0.13 -19.70
C LEU A 184 4.54 -1.28 -19.63
N PHE A 185 3.69 -2.29 -19.64
CA PHE A 185 4.17 -3.67 -19.80
C PHE A 185 4.59 -3.94 -21.25
N PRO A 186 5.53 -4.86 -21.51
CA PRO A 186 5.80 -5.30 -22.86
C PRO A 186 4.54 -5.93 -23.46
N VAL A 187 4.28 -5.63 -24.73
CA VAL A 187 3.33 -6.40 -25.53
C VAL A 187 3.90 -7.83 -25.66
N PRO A 188 3.13 -8.89 -25.34
CA PRO A 188 3.61 -10.26 -25.48
C PRO A 188 4.08 -10.54 -26.91
N GLN A 189 5.25 -11.15 -27.08
CA GLN A 189 5.84 -11.40 -28.39
C GLN A 189 4.91 -12.21 -29.31
N THR A 190 4.17 -13.17 -28.74
CA THR A 190 3.18 -13.96 -29.46
C THR A 190 2.06 -13.12 -30.09
N VAL A 191 1.69 -11.99 -29.49
CA VAL A 191 0.70 -11.05 -30.05
C VAL A 191 1.28 -10.27 -31.22
N ILE A 192 2.57 -9.91 -31.14
CA ILE A 192 3.30 -9.24 -32.24
C ILE A 192 3.44 -10.20 -33.43
N ASP A 193 3.92 -11.42 -33.17
CA ASP A 193 4.19 -12.43 -34.19
C ASP A 193 2.90 -12.91 -34.89
N ALA A 194 1.76 -12.89 -34.19
CA ALA A 194 0.47 -13.24 -34.76
C ALA A 194 -0.04 -12.21 -35.80
N ASN A 195 0.54 -11.00 -35.85
CA ASN A 195 0.13 -9.98 -36.81
C ASN A 195 0.89 -10.14 -38.14
N LEU A 196 0.31 -10.92 -39.04
CA LEU A 196 0.92 -11.26 -40.33
C LEU A 196 0.79 -10.17 -41.40
N THR A 197 -0.12 -9.20 -41.21
CA THR A 197 -0.50 -8.26 -42.29
C THR A 197 -0.01 -6.83 -42.05
N LYS A 198 0.33 -6.47 -40.81
CA LYS A 198 0.82 -5.14 -40.45
C LYS A 198 1.89 -5.23 -39.36
N PRO A 199 2.92 -4.39 -39.38
CA PRO A 199 3.88 -4.34 -38.29
C PRO A 199 3.17 -3.91 -36.99
N PHE A 200 3.23 -4.77 -35.97
CA PHE A 200 2.76 -4.44 -34.62
C PHE A 200 3.96 -4.02 -33.78
N ARG A 201 4.07 -2.73 -33.45
CA ARG A 201 5.22 -2.21 -32.70
C ARG A 201 5.14 -2.57 -31.21
N GLN A 202 6.31 -2.79 -30.62
CA GLN A 202 6.50 -2.94 -29.19
C GLN A 202 6.39 -1.57 -28.47
N ASN A 203 6.10 -1.60 -27.17
CA ASN A 203 6.17 -0.43 -26.30
C ASN A 203 7.62 0.08 -26.17
N PRO A 204 7.85 1.39 -26.07
CA PRO A 204 9.21 1.94 -26.04
C PRO A 204 10.09 1.33 -24.92
N GLY A 205 11.29 0.87 -25.28
CA GLY A 205 12.29 0.35 -24.35
C GLY A 205 12.26 -1.17 -24.10
N TYR A 206 11.40 -1.90 -24.81
CA TYR A 206 11.35 -3.36 -24.85
C TYR A 206 11.74 -3.91 -26.22
#